data_AF-A0A520I8X4-F1
#
_entry.id   AF-A0A520I8X4-F1
#
_cell.length_a   1.000
_cell.length_b   1.000
_cell.length_c   1.000
_cell.angle_alpha   90.00
_cell.angle_beta   90.00
_cell.angle_gamma   90.00
#
_symmetry.space_group_name_H-M   'P 1'
#
loop_
_entity.id
_entity.type
_entity.pdbx_description
1 polymer ?
#
loop_
_entity_poly.entity_id
_entity_poly.type
_entity_poly.pdbx_seq_one_letter_code
_entity_poly.pdbx_strand_id
1 'polypeptide(L)'
;MPNRDCINKILVTKVSFFTGPRYSAWASIFKIILWPKMACFKAVSMRTKSVYVFVLFIFYMNTAYAQTSKSYKISSPDQHISLDVVIGKTIIWNVNNQGTALINPSEINIKLKSGEVLGHNPKLLSAKTTRQQQTIQALFYKKQRVE
;
A
#
# COMPACT_ATOMS: atom_id res chain seq x y z
N MET A 1 25.93 -26.59 31.75
CA MET A 1 25.83 -25.85 33.03
C MET A 1 27.24 -25.64 33.55
N PRO A 2 27.55 -24.57 34.32
CA PRO A 2 27.04 -23.19 34.38
C PRO A 2 28.23 -22.18 34.22
N ASN A 3 28.08 -20.85 34.20
CA ASN A 3 28.27 -19.93 35.36
C ASN A 3 28.20 -18.48 34.79
N ARG A 4 27.24 -17.58 35.06
CA ARG A 4 26.94 -16.79 36.29
C ARG A 4 28.13 -16.02 36.87
N ASP A 5 28.51 -14.94 36.18
CA ASP A 5 29.11 -13.72 36.76
C ASP A 5 28.52 -12.53 35.99
N CYS A 6 27.47 -11.83 36.45
CA CYS A 6 27.43 -10.87 37.57
C CYS A 6 28.42 -9.71 37.42
N ILE A 7 27.87 -8.47 37.52
CA ILE A 7 28.53 -7.21 37.94
C ILE A 7 29.24 -6.50 36.76
N ASN A 8 28.88 -5.31 36.26
CA ASN A 8 28.53 -4.06 36.94
C ASN A 8 28.18 -2.92 35.94
N LYS A 9 27.47 -1.89 36.45
CA LYS A 9 27.36 -0.49 35.94
C LYS A 9 26.50 -0.29 34.68
N ILE A 10 25.50 0.59 34.61
CA ILE A 10 25.51 2.03 34.95
C ILE A 10 24.10 2.52 35.35
N LEU A 11 23.96 2.93 36.61
CA LEU A 11 23.40 4.18 37.14
C LEU A 11 22.13 4.78 36.46
N VAL A 12 20.97 4.73 37.13
CA VAL A 12 20.43 5.76 38.05
C VAL A 12 20.08 7.09 37.36
N THR A 13 18.78 7.41 37.30
CA THR A 13 18.33 8.79 37.54
C THR A 13 17.02 8.76 38.33
N LYS A 14 17.03 9.57 39.37
CA LYS A 14 16.12 9.65 40.51
C LYS A 14 15.26 10.89 40.33
N VAL A 15 13.95 10.80 40.49
CA VAL A 15 13.11 11.98 40.79
C VAL A 15 12.12 11.58 41.88
N SER A 16 12.24 12.23 43.02
CA SER A 16 11.40 12.04 44.21
C SER A 16 10.92 13.42 44.64
N PHE A 17 9.62 13.66 44.69
CA PHE A 17 8.92 14.77 45.35
C PHE A 17 7.45 14.29 45.46
N PHE A 18 6.66 14.42 46.53
CA PHE A 18 6.78 15.11 47.80
C PHE A 18 5.70 14.53 48.75
N THR A 19 5.88 14.81 50.03
CA THR A 19 5.23 14.29 51.24
C THR A 19 3.77 14.71 51.47
N GLY A 20 3.00 13.87 52.18
CA GLY A 20 2.19 14.36 53.32
C GLY A 20 0.74 13.87 53.46
N PRO A 21 0.17 13.88 54.70
CA PRO A 21 -0.59 12.74 55.25
C PRO A 21 -2.03 13.08 55.69
N ARG A 22 -2.83 12.06 56.03
CA ARG A 22 -3.82 12.10 57.14
C ARG A 22 -4.33 10.71 57.52
N TYR A 23 -3.78 10.23 58.64
CA TYR A 23 -4.30 9.31 59.66
C TYR A 23 -5.84 9.28 59.74
N SER A 24 -6.44 8.11 59.61
CA SER A 24 -6.81 7.18 60.69
C SER A 24 -8.23 7.42 61.22
N ALA A 25 -9.14 6.48 60.95
CA ALA A 25 -10.24 6.22 61.84
C ALA A 25 -10.56 4.73 61.80
N TRP A 26 -10.44 4.14 62.97
CA TRP A 26 -10.87 2.81 63.34
C TRP A 26 -12.33 2.55 62.95
N ALA A 27 -12.60 1.41 62.32
CA ALA A 27 -13.75 0.56 62.65
C ALA A 27 -13.67 -0.74 61.85
N SER A 28 -13.25 -1.80 62.54
CA SER A 28 -13.68 -3.15 62.23
C SER A 28 -15.21 -3.23 62.16
N ILE A 29 -15.70 -4.25 61.45
CA ILE A 29 -17.07 -4.78 61.49
C ILE A 29 -18.01 -4.14 60.45
N PHE A 30 -18.01 -4.70 59.23
CA PHE A 30 -19.17 -5.45 58.74
C PHE A 30 -18.69 -6.45 57.68
N LYS A 31 -18.75 -7.73 58.06
CA LYS A 31 -18.70 -8.87 57.15
C LYS A 31 -19.94 -8.81 56.23
N ILE A 32 -19.76 -9.30 54.99
CA ILE A 32 -20.77 -9.90 54.11
C ILE A 32 -21.72 -8.91 53.43
N ILE A 33 -21.50 -8.70 52.12
CA ILE A 33 -22.50 -8.88 51.05
C ILE A 33 -21.70 -9.19 49.76
N LEU A 34 -21.86 -10.42 49.28
CA LEU A 34 -21.85 -10.83 47.88
C LEU A 34 -20.56 -10.64 47.03
N TRP A 35 -19.81 -11.73 46.88
CA TRP A 35 -19.05 -11.99 45.64
C TRP A 35 -20.07 -12.17 44.49
N PRO A 36 -19.79 -11.71 43.27
CA PRO A 36 -19.34 -12.72 42.32
C PRO A 36 -18.28 -12.25 41.31
N LYS A 37 -17.38 -13.21 41.06
CA LYS A 37 -16.92 -13.63 39.72
C LYS A 37 -15.90 -12.73 39.03
N MET A 38 -14.67 -13.23 39.13
CA MET A 38 -13.74 -13.34 38.01
C MET A 38 -14.49 -13.33 36.67
N ALA A 39 -14.29 -12.29 35.88
CA ALA A 39 -14.71 -12.25 34.50
C ALA A 39 -13.88 -13.30 33.75
N CYS A 40 -14.51 -14.47 33.62
CA CYS A 40 -14.11 -15.57 32.77
C CYS A 40 -13.92 -15.01 31.35
N PHE A 41 -12.68 -15.04 30.87
CA PHE A 41 -12.39 -14.97 29.44
C PHE A 41 -13.11 -16.15 28.79
N LYS A 42 -14.36 -15.94 28.38
CA LYS A 42 -15.18 -16.96 27.74
C LYS A 42 -14.50 -17.32 26.43
N ALA A 43 -13.81 -18.45 26.45
CA ALA A 43 -13.52 -19.22 25.25
C ALA A 43 -14.83 -19.33 24.46
N VAL A 44 -14.80 -18.80 23.24
CA VAL A 44 -15.91 -18.91 22.29
C VAL A 44 -16.07 -20.39 21.97
N SER A 45 -16.97 -21.07 22.67
CA SER A 45 -17.41 -22.43 22.36
C SER A 45 -18.31 -22.37 21.12
N MET A 46 -17.72 -22.30 19.92
CA MET A 46 -18.45 -22.45 18.67
C MET A 46 -18.62 -23.94 18.34
N ARG A 47 -19.86 -24.33 18.01
CA ARG A 47 -20.19 -25.62 17.37
C ARG A 47 -19.24 -25.84 16.19
N THR A 48 -18.47 -26.91 16.20
CA THR A 48 -17.43 -27.25 15.20
C THR A 48 -17.91 -27.18 13.74
N LYS A 49 -19.20 -27.47 13.46
CA LYS A 49 -19.81 -27.31 12.13
C LYS A 49 -19.97 -25.85 11.70
N SER A 50 -20.23 -24.93 12.63
CA SER A 50 -20.39 -23.48 12.37
C SER A 50 -19.05 -22.78 12.19
N VAL A 51 -18.01 -23.21 12.92
CA VAL A 51 -16.62 -22.75 12.71
C VAL A 51 -16.16 -23.09 11.30
N TYR A 52 -16.44 -24.32 10.83
CA TYR A 52 -16.02 -24.77 9.50
C TYR A 52 -16.65 -23.96 8.37
N VAL A 53 -17.94 -23.62 8.48
CA VAL A 53 -18.62 -22.73 7.53
C VAL A 53 -18.02 -21.34 7.53
N PHE A 54 -17.67 -20.79 8.70
CA PHE A 54 -17.04 -19.47 8.81
C PHE A 54 -15.64 -19.44 8.19
N VAL A 55 -14.84 -20.51 8.38
CA VAL A 55 -13.51 -20.66 7.77
C VAL A 55 -13.59 -20.82 6.26
N LEU A 56 -14.54 -21.62 5.75
CA LEU A 56 -14.78 -21.76 4.30
C LEU A 56 -15.25 -20.44 3.66
N PHE A 57 -16.07 -19.67 4.38
CA PHE A 57 -16.55 -18.36 3.92
C PHE A 57 -15.41 -17.33 3.82
N ILE A 58 -14.50 -17.30 4.80
CA ILE A 58 -13.31 -16.46 4.75
C ILE A 58 -12.39 -16.89 3.59
N PHE A 59 -12.21 -18.19 3.34
CA PHE A 59 -11.41 -18.68 2.21
C PHE A 59 -12.00 -18.29 0.85
N TYR A 60 -13.34 -18.32 0.72
CA TYR A 60 -14.04 -17.91 -0.52
C TYR A 60 -13.83 -16.43 -0.87
N MET A 61 -13.70 -15.55 0.13
CA MET A 61 -13.55 -14.10 -0.06
C MET A 61 -12.12 -13.66 -0.42
N ASN A 62 -11.11 -14.52 -0.25
CA ASN A 62 -9.70 -14.17 -0.47
C ASN A 62 -9.24 -14.25 -1.95
N THR A 63 -10.14 -14.45 -2.92
CA THR A 63 -9.75 -14.67 -4.32
C THR A 63 -9.56 -13.41 -5.18
N ALA A 64 -9.72 -12.20 -4.62
CA ALA A 64 -9.54 -10.96 -5.36
C ALA A 64 -8.14 -10.35 -5.19
N TYR A 65 -7.10 -11.02 -5.71
CA TYR A 65 -5.83 -10.34 -5.98
C TYR A 65 -6.01 -9.43 -7.20
N ALA A 66 -6.52 -8.23 -6.98
CA ALA A 66 -6.63 -7.21 -8.00
C ALA A 66 -5.22 -6.83 -8.47
N GLN A 67 -4.86 -7.22 -9.70
CA GLN A 67 -3.63 -6.74 -10.33
C GLN A 67 -3.78 -5.24 -10.56
N THR A 68 -3.04 -4.43 -9.79
CA THR A 68 -3.09 -2.98 -9.90
C THR A 68 -2.46 -2.55 -11.23
N SER A 69 -3.30 -2.16 -12.19
CA SER A 69 -2.83 -1.52 -13.42
C SER A 69 -2.52 -0.05 -13.14
N LYS A 70 -1.39 0.45 -13.65
CA LYS A 70 -1.02 1.87 -13.56
C LYS A 70 -1.43 2.58 -14.84
N SER A 71 -2.20 3.65 -14.73
CA SER A 71 -2.63 4.48 -15.86
C SER A 71 -1.91 5.83 -15.87
N TYR A 72 -1.42 6.23 -17.04
CA TYR A 72 -0.75 7.50 -17.29
C TYR A 72 -1.48 8.23 -18.42
N LYS A 73 -1.74 9.52 -18.20
CA LYS A 73 -2.36 10.38 -19.21
C LYS A 73 -1.41 11.51 -19.57
N ILE A 74 -1.17 11.71 -20.86
CA ILE A 74 -0.33 12.78 -21.40
C ILE A 74 -1.17 13.57 -22.40
N SER A 75 -1.24 14.88 -22.23
CA SER A 75 -1.96 15.75 -23.15
C SER A 75 -0.98 16.57 -23.99
N SER A 76 -1.38 16.88 -25.22
CA SER A 76 -0.67 17.82 -26.08
C SER A 76 -0.68 19.24 -25.48
N PRO A 77 0.25 20.12 -25.89
CA PRO A 77 0.32 21.49 -25.37
C PRO A 77 -0.95 22.31 -25.59
N ASP A 78 -1.68 22.04 -26.68
CA ASP A 78 -2.98 22.63 -27.03
C ASP A 78 -4.17 21.91 -26.38
N GLN A 79 -3.92 20.83 -25.63
CA GLN A 79 -4.89 20.03 -24.87
C GLN A 79 -5.96 19.32 -25.72
N HIS A 80 -5.86 19.38 -27.05
CA HIS A 80 -6.82 18.71 -27.94
C HIS A 80 -6.57 17.21 -28.03
N ILE A 81 -5.30 16.79 -28.04
CA ILE A 81 -4.92 15.38 -28.14
C ILE A 81 -4.51 14.87 -26.77
N SER A 82 -5.02 13.70 -26.37
CA SER A 82 -4.59 12.99 -25.17
C SER A 82 -4.20 11.56 -25.47
N LEU A 83 -3.08 11.13 -24.91
CA LEU A 83 -2.56 9.77 -24.92
C LEU A 83 -2.77 9.15 -23.54
N ASP A 84 -3.52 8.06 -23.48
CA ASP A 84 -3.68 7.27 -22.26
C ASP A 84 -2.88 5.97 -22.39
N VAL A 85 -2.06 5.66 -21.38
CA VAL A 85 -1.20 4.47 -21.31
C VAL A 85 -1.53 3.69 -20.04
N VAL A 86 -1.91 2.43 -20.18
CA VAL A 86 -2.23 1.52 -19.09
C VAL A 86 -1.19 0.41 -19.04
N ILE A 87 -0.51 0.30 -17.90
CA ILE A 87 0.52 -0.70 -17.63
C ILE A 87 -0.10 -1.75 -16.70
N GLY A 88 -0.40 -2.93 -17.24
CA GLY A 88 -0.91 -4.09 -16.51
C GLY A 88 -0.09 -5.34 -16.83
N LYS A 89 -0.77 -6.45 -17.17
CA LYS A 89 -0.10 -7.63 -17.76
C LYS A 89 0.53 -7.32 -19.11
N THR A 90 -0.04 -6.37 -19.84
CA THR A 90 0.48 -5.85 -21.10
C THR A 90 0.45 -4.32 -21.05
N ILE A 91 1.17 -3.66 -21.96
CA ILE A 91 1.13 -2.21 -22.11
C ILE A 91 0.08 -1.90 -23.16
N ILE A 92 -0.99 -1.20 -22.75
CA ILE A 92 -2.07 -0.78 -23.64
C ILE A 92 -2.03 0.73 -23.75
N TRP A 93 -2.21 1.27 -24.95
CA TRP A 93 -2.30 2.71 -25.18
C TRP A 93 -3.47 3.05 -26.09
N ASN A 94 -3.98 4.27 -25.95
CA ASN A 94 -4.98 4.84 -26.85
C ASN A 94 -4.73 6.32 -27.06
N VAL A 95 -5.30 6.87 -28.13
CA VAL A 95 -5.21 8.30 -28.43
C VAL A 95 -6.60 8.84 -28.67
N ASN A 96 -6.92 9.94 -28.00
CA ASN A 96 -8.18 10.63 -28.13
C ASN A 96 -7.92 12.08 -28.58
N ASN A 97 -8.80 12.62 -29.40
CA ASN A 97 -8.83 14.03 -29.77
C ASN A 97 -10.19 14.61 -29.38
N GLN A 98 -10.21 15.53 -28.41
CA GLN A 98 -11.42 16.20 -27.92
C GLN A 98 -12.57 15.22 -27.60
N GLY A 99 -12.26 14.06 -27.02
CA GLY A 99 -13.23 13.02 -26.66
C GLY A 99 -13.54 12.01 -27.77
N THR A 100 -13.06 12.22 -29.00
CA THR A 100 -13.15 11.24 -30.09
C THR A 100 -11.94 10.32 -30.06
N ALA A 101 -12.14 8.99 -30.03
CA ALA A 101 -11.05 8.03 -30.13
C ALA A 101 -10.43 8.08 -31.54
N LEU A 102 -9.16 8.48 -31.62
CA LEU A 102 -8.35 8.41 -32.85
C LEU A 102 -7.70 7.04 -33.01
N ILE A 103 -7.22 6.48 -31.89
CA ILE A 103 -6.60 5.16 -31.84
C ILE A 103 -7.26 4.39 -30.71
N ASN A 104 -7.91 3.29 -31.07
CA ASN A 104 -8.50 2.38 -30.11
C ASN A 104 -7.42 1.72 -29.24
N PRO A 105 -7.77 1.27 -28.01
CA PRO A 105 -6.84 0.59 -27.12
C PRO A 105 -6.04 -0.50 -27.84
N SER A 106 -4.73 -0.29 -27.95
CA SER A 106 -3.81 -1.13 -28.70
C SER A 106 -2.66 -1.57 -27.81
N GLU A 107 -2.18 -2.80 -27.99
CA GLU A 107 -1.05 -3.34 -27.22
C GLU A 107 0.29 -2.93 -27.83
N ILE A 108 1.29 -2.64 -26.98
CA ILE A 108 2.70 -2.48 -27.38
C ILE A 108 3.53 -3.57 -26.72
N ASN A 109 4.23 -4.34 -27.55
CA ASN A 109 5.24 -5.31 -27.12
C ASN A 109 6.30 -5.49 -28.21
N ILE A 110 7.43 -6.10 -27.85
CA ILE A 110 8.50 -6.48 -28.78
C ILE A 110 8.94 -7.89 -28.45
N LYS A 111 8.89 -8.80 -29.44
CA LYS A 111 9.42 -10.16 -29.30
C LYS A 111 10.86 -10.22 -29.80
N LEU A 112 11.78 -10.59 -28.92
CA LEU A 112 13.20 -10.77 -29.24
C LEU A 112 13.42 -12.12 -29.93
N LYS A 113 14.54 -12.23 -30.65
CA LYS A 113 14.96 -13.49 -31.31
C LYS A 113 15.15 -14.64 -30.31
N SER A 114 15.53 -14.32 -29.07
CA SER A 114 15.64 -15.28 -27.96
C SER A 114 14.30 -15.89 -27.52
N GLY A 115 13.18 -15.32 -27.97
CA GLY A 115 11.83 -15.73 -27.59
C GLY A 115 11.23 -14.91 -26.44
N GLU A 116 12.02 -14.10 -25.75
CA GLU A 116 11.56 -13.15 -24.73
C GLU A 116 10.66 -12.06 -25.33
N VAL A 117 9.62 -11.64 -24.60
CA VAL A 117 8.69 -10.59 -25.01
C VAL A 117 8.79 -9.42 -24.05
N LEU A 118 9.33 -8.30 -24.53
CA LEU A 118 9.32 -7.02 -23.81
C LEU A 118 7.92 -6.42 -23.91
N GLY A 119 7.38 -5.95 -22.78
CA GLY A 119 6.03 -5.39 -22.69
C GLY A 119 4.98 -6.35 -22.11
N HIS A 120 5.33 -7.61 -21.88
CA HIS A 120 4.53 -8.55 -21.09
C HIS A 120 4.99 -8.59 -19.63
N ASN A 121 4.03 -8.58 -18.71
CA ASN A 121 4.18 -8.43 -17.26
C ASN A 121 5.26 -7.41 -16.85
N PRO A 122 5.26 -6.19 -17.42
CA PRO A 122 6.29 -5.21 -17.13
C PRO A 122 6.26 -4.76 -15.68
N LYS A 123 7.44 -4.60 -15.07
CA LYS A 123 7.58 -3.97 -13.76
C LYS A 123 7.97 -2.50 -13.96
N LEU A 124 7.07 -1.59 -13.63
CA LEU A 124 7.36 -0.17 -13.70
C LEU A 124 8.36 0.23 -12.60
N LEU A 125 9.49 0.81 -13.00
CA LEU A 125 10.51 1.32 -12.08
C LEU A 125 10.33 2.81 -11.78
N SER A 126 10.05 3.62 -12.81
CA SER A 126 9.87 5.06 -12.70
C SER A 126 9.09 5.60 -13.89
N ALA A 127 8.40 6.73 -13.70
CA ALA A 127 7.72 7.47 -14.75
C ALA A 127 8.01 8.96 -14.56
N LYS A 128 8.40 9.66 -15.62
CA LYS A 128 8.68 11.10 -15.62
C LYS A 128 8.05 11.75 -16.83
N THR A 129 7.28 12.81 -16.59
CA THR A 129 6.72 13.67 -17.64
C THR A 129 7.57 14.94 -17.73
N THR A 130 7.85 15.42 -18.94
CA THR A 130 8.61 16.65 -19.16
C THR A 130 8.01 17.41 -20.33
N ARG A 131 7.92 18.74 -20.20
CA ARG A 131 7.49 19.64 -21.26
C ARG A 131 8.73 20.15 -21.99
N GLN A 132 8.73 20.05 -23.32
CA GLN A 132 9.81 20.54 -24.17
C GLN A 132 9.29 21.61 -25.13
N GLN A 133 9.99 22.73 -25.21
CA GLN A 133 9.75 23.81 -26.17
C GLN A 133 11.13 24.32 -26.63
N GLN A 134 11.55 23.91 -27.82
CA GLN A 134 12.89 24.18 -28.34
C GLN A 134 12.83 24.38 -29.84
N THR A 135 13.61 25.31 -30.36
CA THR A 135 13.75 25.52 -31.79
C THR A 135 14.91 24.72 -32.34
N ILE A 136 14.65 23.88 -33.35
CA ILE A 136 15.65 23.08 -34.05
C ILE A 136 15.94 23.72 -35.41
N GLN A 137 17.21 23.93 -35.73
CA GLN A 137 17.64 24.36 -37.06
C GLN A 137 17.67 23.16 -38.01
N ALA A 138 16.95 23.26 -39.12
CA ALA A 138 16.90 22.21 -40.12
C ALA A 138 17.65 22.67 -41.38
N LEU A 139 18.83 22.10 -41.60
CA LEU A 139 19.72 22.49 -42.70
C LEU A 139 19.15 22.14 -44.09
N PHE A 140 18.44 21.01 -44.20
CA PHE A 140 17.90 20.49 -45.45
C PHE A 140 16.45 20.01 -45.29
N TYR A 141 15.53 20.93 -45.00
CA TYR A 141 14.10 20.63 -44.87
C TYR A 141 13.22 21.76 -45.43
N LYS A 142 11.90 21.53 -45.48
CA LYS A 142 10.89 22.49 -45.97
C LYS A 142 10.91 23.84 -45.25
N LYS A 143 11.44 23.91 -44.02
CA LYS A 143 11.59 25.12 -43.21
C LYS A 143 12.99 25.14 -42.62
N GLN A 144 13.59 26.32 -42.50
CA GLN A 144 14.93 26.50 -41.90
C GLN A 144 14.93 26.31 -40.37
N ARG A 145 13.78 26.56 -39.72
CA ARG A 145 13.59 26.38 -38.28
C ARG A 145 12.28 25.65 -38.00
N VAL A 146 12.30 24.76 -37.02
CA VAL A 146 11.14 24.05 -36.49
C VAL A 146 11.06 24.37 -35.00
N GLU A 147 9.87 24.76 -34.55
CA GLU A 147 9.55 25.14 -33.17
C GLU A 147 8.56 24.15 -32.57
#